data_AF-A0A932DWA6-F1
#
_entry.id   AF-A0A932DWA6-F1
#
_cell.length_a   1.000
_cell.length_b   1.000
_cell.length_c   1.000
_cell.angle_alpha   90.00
_cell.angle_beta   90.00
_cell.angle_gamma   90.00
#
_symmetry.space_group_name_H-M   'P 1'
#
loop_
_entity.id
_entity.type
_entity.pdbx_description
1 polymer ?
#
loop_
_entity_poly.entity_id
_entity_poly.type
_entity_poly.pdbx_seq_one_letter_code
_entity_poly.pdbx_strand_id
1 'polypeptide(L)'
;MKKGEDYTGVSVIYLCHDGKGNYLLNKRSANCRDEHGRWDCGGGGLEFGDTVENTLKKEIMEEYGVEVLGSEFLGFRDVHREHDGMKTHWIALDYKVLV
;
A
#
# COMPACT_ATOMS: atom_id res chain seq x y z
N MET A 1 -11.73 13.06 11.53
CA MET A 1 -11.75 13.02 10.06
C MET A 1 -11.10 11.74 9.60
N LYS A 2 -11.73 10.98 8.71
CA LYS A 2 -11.25 9.72 8.13
C LYS A 2 -10.43 9.98 6.86
N LYS A 3 -9.19 9.49 6.84
CA LYS A 3 -8.31 9.55 5.65
C LYS A 3 -8.97 8.86 4.47
N GLY A 4 -8.91 9.50 3.31
CA GLY A 4 -9.48 8.98 2.07
C GLY A 4 -10.99 9.14 1.94
N GLU A 5 -11.73 9.44 3.00
CA GLU A 5 -13.18 9.72 2.95
C GLU A 5 -13.45 11.22 3.13
N ASP A 6 -13.04 11.80 4.28
CA ASP A 6 -13.30 13.20 4.61
C ASP A 6 -12.30 14.16 3.92
N TYR A 7 -11.12 13.64 3.54
CA TYR A 7 -10.08 14.35 2.80
C TYR A 7 -9.18 13.35 2.06
N THR A 8 -8.45 13.81 1.05
CA THR A 8 -7.53 12.98 0.27
C THR A 8 -6.49 12.32 1.18
N GLY A 9 -6.45 10.99 1.20
CA GLY A 9 -5.41 10.23 1.89
C GLY A 9 -4.15 10.12 1.05
N VAL A 10 -2.99 9.94 1.69
CA VAL A 10 -1.74 9.56 1.01
C VAL A 10 -1.34 8.19 1.52
N SER A 11 -0.94 7.30 0.62
CA SER A 11 -0.53 5.93 0.96
C SER A 11 0.74 5.54 0.22
N VAL A 12 1.52 4.65 0.81
CA VAL A 12 2.60 3.91 0.13
C VAL A 12 2.07 2.56 -0.30
N ILE A 13 2.35 2.17 -1.54
CA ILE A 13 2.00 0.87 -2.11
C ILE A 13 3.31 0.19 -2.51
N TYR A 14 3.47 -1.09 -2.21
CA TYR A 14 4.73 -1.78 -2.44
C TYR A 14 4.58 -3.13 -3.15
N LEU A 15 5.36 -3.29 -4.22
CA LEU A 15 5.52 -4.51 -4.99
C LEU A 15 6.82 -5.19 -4.57
N CYS A 16 6.73 -6.07 -3.57
CA CYS A 16 7.88 -6.82 -3.07
C CYS A 16 8.28 -7.94 -4.04
N HIS A 17 9.57 -8.03 -4.34
CA HIS A 17 10.15 -9.05 -5.23
C HIS A 17 11.43 -9.65 -4.67
N ASP A 18 11.76 -10.86 -5.12
CA ASP A 18 12.97 -11.61 -4.72
C ASP A 18 14.19 -11.35 -5.62
N GLY A 19 14.04 -10.48 -6.63
CA GLY A 19 15.09 -10.18 -7.61
C GLY A 19 15.28 -11.25 -8.69
N LYS A 20 14.47 -12.31 -8.68
CA LYS A 20 14.46 -13.41 -9.67
C LYS A 20 13.23 -13.37 -10.57
N GLY A 21 12.47 -12.28 -10.50
CA GLY A 21 11.24 -12.08 -11.27
C GLY A 21 9.96 -12.54 -10.55
N ASN A 22 10.04 -12.98 -9.30
CA ASN A 22 8.87 -13.35 -8.51
C ASN A 22 8.39 -12.15 -7.68
N TYR A 23 7.08 -12.00 -7.57
CA TYR A 23 6.44 -10.95 -6.79
C TYR A 23 5.47 -11.56 -5.77
N LEU A 24 5.46 -10.99 -4.57
CA LEU A 24 4.50 -11.37 -3.55
C LEU A 24 3.20 -10.58 -3.73
N LEU A 25 2.08 -11.29 -3.75
CA LEU A 25 0.73 -10.74 -3.67
C LEU A 25 -0.04 -11.52 -2.60
N ASN A 26 -0.92 -10.84 -1.88
CA ASN A 26 -1.81 -11.46 -0.91
C ASN A 26 -3.22 -11.53 -1.48
N LYS A 27 -3.90 -12.65 -1.24
CA LYS A 27 -5.33 -12.76 -1.54
C LYS A 27 -6.12 -12.24 -0.34
N ARG A 28 -6.84 -11.13 -0.51
CA ARG A 28 -7.59 -10.46 0.56
C ARG A 28 -8.66 -11.40 1.12
N SER A 29 -8.66 -11.59 2.43
CA SER A 29 -9.61 -12.47 3.13
C SER A 29 -10.95 -11.78 3.40
N ALA A 30 -11.93 -12.53 3.90
CA ALA A 30 -13.21 -11.97 4.34
C ALA A 30 -13.09 -11.02 5.56
N ASN A 31 -11.95 -11.04 6.28
CA ASN A 31 -11.69 -10.16 7.41
C ASN A 31 -11.09 -8.81 7.00
N CYS A 32 -10.73 -8.63 5.72
CA CYS A 32 -10.27 -7.35 5.22
C CYS A 32 -11.45 -6.36 5.15
N ARG A 33 -11.17 -5.05 5.14
CA ARG A 33 -12.23 -4.04 5.04
C ARG A 33 -12.96 -4.11 3.69
N ASP A 34 -12.24 -4.38 2.61
CA ASP A 34 -12.69 -4.25 1.23
C ASP A 34 -12.01 -5.27 0.30
N GLU A 35 -12.43 -5.28 -0.97
CA GLU A 35 -11.82 -6.03 -2.07
C GLU A 35 -11.64 -7.54 -1.78
N HIS A 36 -12.59 -8.14 -1.07
CA HIS A 36 -12.53 -9.55 -0.65
C HIS A 36 -12.29 -10.49 -1.85
N GLY A 37 -11.38 -11.44 -1.68
CA GLY A 37 -11.05 -12.46 -2.68
C GLY A 37 -10.16 -11.97 -3.82
N ARG A 38 -9.81 -10.68 -3.88
CA ARG A 38 -8.89 -10.12 -4.87
C ARG A 38 -7.44 -10.24 -4.43
N TRP A 39 -6.55 -10.23 -5.43
CA TRP A 39 -5.11 -10.14 -5.20
C TRP A 39 -4.72 -8.69 -4.99
N ASP A 40 -3.89 -8.46 -3.99
CA ASP A 40 -3.43 -7.14 -3.58
C ASP A 40 -1.94 -7.19 -3.27
N CYS A 41 -1.26 -6.12 -3.66
CA CYS A 41 0.06 -5.81 -3.11
C CYS A 41 -0.15 -5.16 -1.74
N GLY A 42 0.88 -5.15 -0.89
CA GLY A 42 0.76 -4.52 0.43
C GLY A 42 0.79 -2.99 0.31
N GLY A 43 0.36 -2.33 1.38
CA GLY A 43 0.33 -0.88 1.39
C GLY A 43 -0.30 -0.29 2.63
N GLY A 44 0.12 0.92 2.97
CA GLY A 44 -0.29 1.60 4.19
C GLY A 44 -0.45 3.10 4.02
N GLY A 45 -1.22 3.70 4.92
CA GLY A 45 -1.47 5.14 4.92
C GLY A 45 -0.31 5.91 5.53
N LEU A 46 0.19 6.94 4.84
CA LEU A 46 1.21 7.84 5.38
C LEU A 46 0.65 8.60 6.59
N GLU A 47 1.42 8.63 7.67
CA GLU A 47 1.08 9.35 8.88
C GLU A 47 1.67 10.76 8.92
N PHE A 48 0.99 11.68 9.60
CA PHE A 48 1.47 13.05 9.73
C PHE A 48 2.77 13.05 10.54
N GLY A 49 3.81 13.66 9.98
CA GLY A 49 5.13 13.73 10.61
C GLY A 49 6.03 12.53 10.32
N ASP A 50 5.53 11.49 9.65
CA ASP A 50 6.37 10.38 9.19
C ASP A 50 6.90 10.65 7.77
N THR A 51 7.97 9.94 7.40
CA THR A 51 8.50 9.99 6.04
C THR A 51 7.92 8.85 5.21
N VAL A 52 7.85 9.05 3.88
CA VAL A 52 7.39 8.01 2.93
C VAL A 52 8.22 6.74 3.08
N GLU A 53 9.54 6.87 3.20
CA GLU A 53 10.47 5.74 3.33
C GLU A 53 10.31 4.99 4.66
N ASN A 54 10.08 5.70 5.76
CA ASN A 54 9.84 5.08 7.06
C ASN A 54 8.51 4.33 7.07
N THR A 55 7.44 4.95 6.55
CA THR A 55 6.14 4.27 6.41
C THR A 55 6.28 3.04 5.53
N LEU A 56 6.98 3.12 4.39
CA LEU A 56 7.23 1.97 3.51
C LEU A 56 7.88 0.79 4.25
N LYS A 57 8.96 1.06 5.01
CA LYS A 57 9.66 0.01 5.79
C LYS A 57 8.79 -0.56 6.91
N LYS A 58 8.07 0.31 7.63
CA LYS A 58 7.18 -0.09 8.73
C LYS A 58 6.08 -1.03 8.24
N GLU A 59 5.36 -0.64 7.18
CA GLU A 59 4.25 -1.42 6.65
C GLU A 59 4.71 -2.78 6.10
N ILE A 60 5.85 -2.83 5.42
CA ILE A 60 6.42 -4.11 4.92
C ILE A 60 6.80 -5.03 6.08
N MET A 61 7.38 -4.48 7.16
CA MET A 61 7.68 -5.26 8.35
C MET A 61 6.39 -5.76 9.04
N GLU A 62 5.37 -4.91 9.15
CA GLU A 62 4.09 -5.27 9.79
C GLU A 62 3.32 -6.33 9.00
N GLU A 63 3.23 -6.19 7.67
CA GLU A 63 2.48 -7.12 6.83
C GLU A 63 3.26 -8.40 6.51
N TYR A 64 4.55 -8.29 6.17
CA TYR A 64 5.34 -9.40 5.61
C TYR A 64 6.45 -9.91 6.54
N GLY A 65 6.79 -9.16 7.59
CA GLY A 65 7.83 -9.57 8.55
C GLY A 65 9.25 -9.61 7.97
N VAL A 66 9.54 -8.78 6.97
CA VAL A 66 10.82 -8.75 6.26
C VAL A 66 11.41 -7.35 6.18
N GLU A 67 12.74 -7.29 6.03
CA GLU A 67 13.48 -6.03 5.86
C GLU A 67 13.53 -5.58 4.40
N VAL A 68 13.57 -4.27 4.20
CA VAL A 68 13.71 -3.68 2.86
C VAL A 68 15.20 -3.63 2.47
N LEU A 69 15.58 -4.38 1.44
CA LEU A 69 16.96 -4.41 0.92
C LEU A 69 17.20 -3.30 -0.12
N GLY A 70 16.16 -2.87 -0.82
CA GLY A 70 16.21 -1.77 -1.78
C GLY A 70 14.82 -1.38 -2.25
N SER A 71 14.65 -0.13 -2.66
CA SER A 71 13.36 0.40 -3.11
C SER A 71 13.53 1.35 -4.29
N GLU A 72 12.62 1.26 -5.25
CA GLU A 72 12.57 2.10 -6.44
C GLU A 72 11.18 2.75 -6.52
N PHE A 73 11.13 4.08 -6.59
CA PHE A 73 9.88 4.81 -6.77
C PHE A 73 9.40 4.67 -8.22
N LEU A 74 8.18 4.17 -8.40
CA LEU A 74 7.61 3.93 -9.72
C LEU A 74 6.76 5.10 -10.22
N GLY A 75 6.32 5.97 -9.30
CA GLY A 75 5.39 7.06 -9.59
C GLY A 75 4.23 7.07 -8.61
N PHE A 76 3.20 7.83 -8.95
CA PHE A 76 1.99 7.91 -8.14
C PHE A 76 0.72 7.75 -8.98
N ARG A 77 -0.37 7.42 -8.29
CA ARG A 77 -1.71 7.30 -8.88
C ARG A 77 -2.73 8.09 -8.08
N ASP A 78 -3.63 8.78 -8.80
CA ASP A 78 -4.83 9.40 -8.27
C ASP A 78 -5.95 8.36 -8.17
N VAL A 79 -6.04 7.68 -7.03
CA VAL A 79 -6.93 6.54 -6.83
C VAL A 79 -8.28 7.02 -6.33
N HIS A 80 -9.23 7.13 -7.26
CA HIS A 80 -10.64 7.39 -7.00
C HIS A 80 -11.41 6.07 -6.97
N ARG A 81 -12.02 5.74 -5.84
CA ARG A 81 -12.76 4.48 -5.64
C ARG A 81 -14.14 4.74 -5.03
N GLU A 82 -15.04 3.78 -5.18
CA GLU A 82 -16.30 3.71 -4.46
C GLU A 82 -16.42 2.33 -3.83
N HIS A 83 -16.69 2.28 -2.53
CA HIS A 83 -16.86 1.05 -1.76
C HIS A 83 -18.11 1.19 -0.89
N ASP A 84 -19.08 0.30 -1.06
CA ASP A 84 -20.38 0.34 -0.36
C ASP A 84 -21.09 1.70 -0.41
N GLY A 85 -21.03 2.36 -1.58
CA GLY A 85 -21.62 3.69 -1.81
C GLY A 85 -20.81 4.86 -1.22
N MET A 86 -19.68 4.58 -0.56
CA MET A 86 -18.78 5.59 -0.04
C MET A 86 -17.64 5.84 -1.02
N LYS A 87 -17.52 7.10 -1.47
CA LYS A 87 -16.40 7.52 -2.31
C LYS A 87 -15.14 7.65 -1.46
N THR A 88 -14.02 7.17 -2.00
CA THR A 88 -12.70 7.36 -1.41
C THR A 88 -11.71 7.93 -2.42
N HIS A 89 -10.78 8.77 -1.94
CA HIS A 89 -9.74 9.39 -2.75
C HIS A 89 -8.37 9.28 -2.07
N TRP A 90 -7.43 8.63 -2.76
CA TRP A 90 -6.07 8.41 -2.28
C TRP A 90 -5.04 8.83 -3.34
N ILE A 91 -3.97 9.47 -2.90
CA ILE A 91 -2.71 9.53 -3.66
C ILE A 91 -1.88 8.33 -3.23
N ALA A 92 -1.71 7.37 -4.14
CA ALA A 92 -0.91 6.18 -3.92
C ALA A 92 0.50 6.40 -4.49
N LEU A 93 1.53 6.33 -3.64
CA LEU A 93 2.94 6.36 -4.01
C LEU A 93 3.40 4.91 -4.22
N ASP A 94 3.63 4.51 -5.46
CA ASP A 94 3.94 3.12 -5.80
C ASP A 94 5.45 2.88 -5.78
N TYR A 95 5.87 1.82 -5.10
CA TYR A 95 7.26 1.39 -4.98
C TYR A 95 7.44 -0.04 -5.44
N LYS A 96 8.55 -0.30 -6.11
CA LYS A 96 9.10 -1.65 -6.30
C LYS A 96 10.14 -1.90 -5.22
N VAL A 97 10.03 -3.02 -4.51
CA VAL A 97 10.84 -3.26 -3.32
C VAL A 97 11.54 -4.62 -3.40
N LEU A 98 12.85 -4.62 -3.23
CA LEU A 98 13.63 -5.83 -3.04
C LEU A 98 13.59 -6.23 -1.56
N VAL A 99 13.19 -7.47 -1.31
CA VAL A 99 13.15 -8.12 0.01
C VAL A 99 13.93 -9.42 -0.01
#